data_AF-A0A1F5I2A1-F1
#
_entry.id   AF-A0A1F5I2A1-F1
#
_cell.length_a   1.000
_cell.length_b   1.000
_cell.length_c   1.000
_cell.angle_alpha   90.00
_cell.angle_beta   90.00
_cell.angle_gamma   90.00
#
_symmetry.space_group_name_H-M   'P 1'
#
loop_
_entity.id
_entity.type
_entity.pdbx_description
1 polymer ?
#
loop_
_entity_poly.entity_id
_entity_poly.type
_entity_poly.pdbx_seq_one_letter_code
_entity_poly.pdbx_strand_id
1 'polypeptide(L)'
;MGKEIHQKIEPKEDNKVTPLCHHARELKHCIYGVVRQKRRGSKYFDKAYDWLEHEVGFYPLFLTVGETIDDITMTGYQNQWRRLLAEGKNYRKYRQTGEIENQVLFSFSDIPSGAFMDYMNWHMVLNSEYNNYQIADRARKMVFRPSWGKSDWLRYARRNPHSVQLVVPELDLRKTTRIWVRNIQTQLNLESVGFRNIEVRRVPVSSY
;
A
#
# COMPACT_ATOMS: atom_id res chain seq x y z
N MET A 1 -11.51 -46.72 -8.29
CA MET A 1 -11.48 -45.44 -9.03
C MET A 1 -12.24 -44.40 -8.22
N GLY A 2 -11.54 -43.67 -7.36
CA GLY A 2 -12.13 -42.60 -6.55
C GLY A 2 -12.31 -41.36 -7.42
N LYS A 3 -13.55 -40.86 -7.53
CA LYS A 3 -13.79 -39.54 -8.09
C LYS A 3 -13.37 -38.52 -7.03
N GLU A 4 -12.24 -37.86 -7.23
CA GLU A 4 -11.92 -36.62 -6.53
C GLU A 4 -13.00 -35.60 -6.87
N ILE A 5 -13.87 -35.35 -5.90
CA ILE A 5 -14.78 -34.22 -5.94
C ILE A 5 -13.92 -33.01 -5.64
N HIS A 6 -13.43 -32.33 -6.68
CA HIS A 6 -13.01 -30.95 -6.56
C HIS A 6 -14.24 -30.13 -6.17
N GLN A 7 -14.53 -30.06 -4.88
CA GLN A 7 -15.34 -28.98 -4.34
C GLN A 7 -14.57 -27.71 -4.63
N LYS A 8 -14.94 -27.03 -5.72
CA LYS A 8 -14.78 -25.58 -5.80
C LYS A 8 -15.43 -25.05 -4.53
N ILE A 9 -14.62 -24.64 -3.58
CA ILE A 9 -15.05 -23.72 -2.55
C ILE A 9 -15.33 -22.43 -3.30
N GLU A 10 -16.54 -22.33 -3.85
CA GLU A 10 -17.11 -21.02 -4.19
C GLU A 10 -17.07 -20.22 -2.88
N PRO A 11 -16.45 -19.04 -2.86
CA PRO A 11 -16.48 -18.22 -1.65
C PRO A 11 -17.93 -17.86 -1.37
N LYS A 12 -18.48 -18.52 -0.34
CA LYS A 12 -19.75 -18.16 0.29
C LYS A 12 -19.59 -16.76 0.90
N GLU A 13 -20.57 -15.93 0.57
CA GLU A 13 -20.89 -14.64 1.17
C GLU A 13 -20.04 -13.42 0.76
N ASP A 14 -20.63 -12.64 -0.16
CA ASP A 14 -20.41 -11.22 -0.46
C ASP A 14 -20.76 -10.32 0.78
N ASN A 15 -20.38 -10.75 1.99
CA ASN A 15 -20.78 -10.13 3.24
C ASN A 15 -19.92 -8.88 3.54
N LYS A 16 -20.52 -7.71 3.26
CA LYS A 16 -20.56 -6.47 4.09
C LYS A 16 -19.28 -5.80 4.59
N VAL A 17 -18.08 -6.34 4.41
CA VAL A 17 -16.87 -5.65 4.86
C VAL A 17 -16.40 -4.68 3.79
N THR A 18 -16.44 -3.39 4.13
CA THR A 18 -15.90 -2.33 3.27
C THR A 18 -14.37 -2.43 3.33
N PRO A 19 -13.67 -2.47 2.18
CA PRO A 19 -12.21 -2.52 2.16
C PRO A 19 -11.59 -1.42 3.03
N LEU A 20 -10.48 -1.76 3.71
CA LEU A 20 -9.70 -0.79 4.44
C LEU A 20 -8.71 -0.10 3.50
N CYS A 21 -8.28 1.09 3.90
CA CYS A 21 -7.13 1.74 3.29
C CYS A 21 -5.90 1.57 4.20
N HIS A 22 -4.75 1.24 3.63
CA HIS A 22 -3.53 0.91 4.36
C HIS A 22 -2.36 1.79 3.95
N HIS A 23 -1.63 2.31 4.92
CA HIS A 23 -0.38 3.04 4.70
C HIS A 23 0.69 2.56 5.67
N ALA A 24 1.86 2.16 5.15
CA ALA A 24 3.01 1.82 5.98
C ALA A 24 4.00 2.98 6.01
N ARG A 25 4.57 3.24 7.19
CA ARG A 25 5.52 4.32 7.41
C ARG A 25 6.59 3.93 8.43
N GLU A 26 7.80 4.41 8.22
CA GLU A 26 8.89 4.22 9.20
C GLU A 26 8.54 4.90 10.53
N LEU A 27 8.82 4.22 11.64
CA LEU A 27 8.52 4.69 13.00
C LEU A 27 9.05 6.11 13.26
N LYS A 28 10.29 6.42 12.84
CA LYS A 28 10.90 7.76 13.01
C LYS A 28 10.18 8.89 12.28
N HIS A 29 9.26 8.55 11.37
CA HIS A 29 8.46 9.51 10.62
C HIS A 29 6.99 9.51 11.08
N CYS A 30 6.62 8.65 12.02
CA CYS A 30 5.29 8.60 12.59
C CYS A 30 5.11 9.77 13.57
N ILE A 31 4.01 10.51 13.41
CA ILE A 31 3.60 11.59 14.29
C ILE A 31 2.13 11.41 14.64
N TYR A 32 1.72 11.81 15.84
CA TYR A 32 0.31 11.82 16.21
C TYR A 32 -0.40 13.03 15.58
N GLY A 33 -0.71 12.94 14.29
CA GLY A 33 -1.27 14.06 13.53
C GLY A 33 -1.36 13.82 12.03
N VAL A 34 -1.37 14.91 11.28
CA VAL A 34 -1.50 14.92 9.82
C VAL A 34 -0.13 14.80 9.16
N VAL A 35 0.02 13.83 8.26
CA VAL A 35 1.22 13.65 7.45
C VAL A 35 0.97 13.97 5.98
N ARG A 36 2.01 14.45 5.31
CA ARG A 36 2.03 14.73 3.87
C ARG A 36 3.22 14.04 3.23
N GLN A 37 3.09 13.72 1.95
CA GLN A 37 4.22 13.20 1.19
C GLN A 37 5.24 14.32 0.96
N LYS A 38 6.52 14.04 1.23
CA LYS A 38 7.60 14.97 0.91
C LYS A 38 7.92 14.86 -0.58
N ARG A 39 7.98 15.99 -1.27
CA ARG A 39 8.55 16.10 -2.61
C ARG A 39 10.03 15.72 -2.58
N ARG A 40 10.52 15.20 -3.70
CA ARG A 40 11.94 14.84 -3.88
C ARG A 40 12.43 13.77 -2.91
N GLY A 41 11.50 12.92 -2.47
CA GLY A 41 11.79 11.79 -1.59
C GLY A 41 12.42 10.62 -2.33
N SER A 42 12.25 10.53 -3.66
CA SER A 42 12.78 9.44 -4.48
C SER A 42 13.30 9.94 -5.81
N LYS A 43 14.62 9.85 -6.00
CA LYS A 43 15.27 10.14 -7.30
C LYS A 43 14.70 9.31 -8.46
N TYR A 44 14.03 8.20 -8.18
CA TYR A 44 13.48 7.29 -9.18
C TYR A 44 12.02 7.58 -9.55
N PHE A 45 11.23 8.15 -8.64
CA PHE A 45 9.78 8.25 -8.81
C PHE A 45 9.25 9.69 -8.85
N ASP A 46 10.09 10.69 -8.57
CA ASP A 46 9.65 12.08 -8.48
C ASP A 46 8.89 12.55 -9.72
N LYS A 47 9.37 12.24 -10.94
CA LYS A 47 8.69 12.63 -12.17
C LYS A 47 7.31 11.96 -12.36
N ALA A 48 7.20 10.67 -12.03
CA ALA A 48 5.92 9.97 -12.04
C ALA A 48 4.96 10.61 -11.03
N TYR A 49 5.47 11.03 -9.87
CA TYR A 49 4.67 11.71 -8.86
C TYR A 49 4.28 13.12 -9.27
N ASP A 50 5.13 13.83 -10.02
CA ASP A 50 4.82 15.13 -10.61
C ASP A 50 3.73 15.00 -11.70
N TRP A 51 3.80 13.97 -12.55
CA TRP A 51 2.72 13.64 -13.48
C TRP A 51 1.42 13.35 -12.73
N LEU A 52 1.49 12.51 -11.70
CA LEU A 52 0.32 12.16 -10.92
C LEU A 52 -0.29 13.38 -10.21
N GLU A 53 0.55 14.28 -9.69
CA GLU A 53 0.11 15.56 -9.14
C GLU A 53 -0.61 16.43 -10.16
N HIS A 54 -0.11 16.51 -11.40
CA HIS A 54 -0.80 17.21 -12.48
C HIS A 54 -2.20 16.62 -12.74
N GLU A 55 -2.34 15.29 -12.66
CA GLU A 55 -3.60 14.60 -12.91
C GLU A 55 -4.62 14.72 -11.78
N VAL A 56 -4.18 14.68 -10.52
CA VAL A 56 -5.07 14.66 -9.34
C VAL A 56 -5.15 16.00 -8.60
N GLY A 57 -4.29 16.95 -8.96
CA GLY A 57 -4.23 18.29 -8.37
C GLY A 57 -3.47 18.39 -7.04
N PHE A 58 -2.79 17.33 -6.60
CA PHE A 58 -2.01 17.31 -5.36
C PHE A 58 -0.88 16.28 -5.38
N TYR A 59 0.19 16.53 -4.61
CA TYR A 59 1.30 15.59 -4.50
C TYR A 59 0.87 14.31 -3.75
N PRO A 60 1.10 13.11 -4.33
CA PRO A 60 0.40 11.90 -3.90
C PRO A 60 1.01 11.25 -2.65
N LEU A 61 0.17 10.98 -1.65
CA LEU A 61 0.42 9.95 -0.63
C LEU A 61 -0.41 8.72 -0.97
N PHE A 62 0.24 7.55 -1.02
CA PHE A 62 -0.38 6.30 -1.46
C PHE A 62 -0.92 5.48 -0.29
N LEU A 63 -2.14 4.97 -0.45
CA LEU A 63 -2.76 3.97 0.39
C LEU A 63 -3.15 2.76 -0.46
N THR A 64 -2.91 1.55 0.04
CA THR A 64 -3.48 0.35 -0.58
C THR A 64 -4.92 0.16 -0.15
N VAL A 65 -5.80 -0.29 -1.04
CA VAL A 65 -7.21 -0.55 -0.75
C VAL A 65 -7.48 -2.05 -0.75
N GLY A 66 -7.96 -2.60 0.36
CA GLY A 66 -8.24 -4.03 0.50
C GLY A 66 -8.26 -4.47 1.96
N GLU A 67 -8.20 -5.77 2.20
CA GLU A 67 -8.12 -6.34 3.56
C GLU A 67 -7.27 -7.61 3.65
N THR A 68 -6.95 -8.21 2.50
CA THR A 68 -6.17 -9.44 2.45
C THR A 68 -4.71 -9.16 2.80
N ILE A 69 -3.96 -10.23 3.08
CA ILE A 69 -2.52 -10.12 3.25
C ILE A 69 -1.85 -9.57 1.99
N ASP A 70 -2.33 -9.93 0.80
CA ASP A 70 -1.78 -9.45 -0.47
C ASP A 70 -1.93 -7.92 -0.60
N ASP A 71 -3.09 -7.37 -0.22
CA ASP A 71 -3.30 -5.91 -0.18
C ASP A 71 -2.30 -5.24 0.78
N ILE A 72 -2.14 -5.80 1.97
CA ILE A 72 -1.19 -5.26 2.95
C ILE A 72 0.25 -5.33 2.41
N THR A 73 0.59 -6.36 1.62
CA THR A 73 1.94 -6.50 1.07
C THR A 73 2.32 -5.39 0.09
N MET A 74 1.35 -4.74 -0.57
CA MET A 74 1.61 -3.56 -1.42
C MET A 74 2.19 -2.38 -0.65
N THR A 75 1.90 -2.28 0.65
CA THR A 75 2.46 -1.21 1.49
C THR A 75 3.95 -1.40 1.78
N GLY A 76 4.49 -2.60 1.54
CA GLY A 76 5.84 -2.97 1.90
C GLY A 76 6.05 -3.28 3.39
N TYR A 77 5.01 -3.27 4.21
CA TYR A 77 5.10 -3.57 5.65
C TYR A 77 5.83 -4.88 5.97
N GLN A 78 5.62 -5.93 5.16
CA GLN A 78 6.30 -7.21 5.26
C GLN A 78 7.83 -7.15 5.03
N ASN A 79 8.33 -6.14 4.31
CA ASN A 79 9.74 -6.05 3.95
C ASN A 79 10.65 -5.87 5.16
N GLN A 80 10.12 -5.42 6.30
CA GLN A 80 10.89 -5.32 7.54
C GLN A 80 11.43 -6.67 8.04
N TRP A 81 10.81 -7.80 7.66
CA TRP A 81 11.31 -9.14 7.99
C TRP A 81 12.17 -9.78 6.88
N ARG A 82 12.37 -9.10 5.75
CA ARG A 82 13.16 -9.60 4.63
C ARG A 82 14.66 -9.57 4.97
N ARG A 83 15.34 -10.71 4.80
CA ARG A 83 16.79 -10.86 5.00
C ARG A 83 17.60 -10.59 3.74
N LEU A 84 17.22 -11.18 2.62
CA LEU A 84 17.84 -10.93 1.31
C LEU A 84 17.15 -9.72 0.66
N LEU A 85 17.86 -8.61 0.55
CA LEU A 85 17.33 -7.34 0.04
C LEU A 85 17.43 -7.23 -1.48
N ALA A 86 18.49 -7.78 -2.07
CA ALA A 86 18.67 -7.83 -3.51
C ALA A 86 19.53 -9.03 -3.90
N GLU A 87 19.29 -9.58 -5.09
CA GLU A 87 20.10 -10.62 -5.71
C GLU A 87 20.29 -10.29 -7.19
N GLY A 88 21.50 -10.51 -7.69
CA GLY A 88 21.82 -10.47 -9.10
C GLY A 88 22.86 -11.52 -9.44
N LYS A 89 23.23 -11.60 -10.72
CA LYS A 89 24.04 -12.70 -11.29
C LYS A 89 25.25 -13.11 -10.44
N ASN A 90 25.95 -12.14 -9.85
CA ASN A 90 27.14 -12.36 -9.01
C ASN A 90 27.09 -11.57 -7.68
N TYR A 91 25.92 -11.14 -7.22
CA TYR A 91 25.84 -10.40 -5.96
C TYR A 91 24.58 -10.76 -5.17
N ARG A 92 24.72 -10.77 -3.84
CA ARG A 92 23.60 -10.84 -2.91
C ARG A 92 23.80 -9.76 -1.86
N LYS A 93 22.77 -8.93 -1.68
CA LYS A 93 22.73 -7.92 -0.64
C LYS A 93 21.83 -8.43 0.47
N TYR A 94 22.41 -8.69 1.64
CA TYR A 94 21.68 -9.04 2.84
C TYR A 94 21.50 -7.82 3.74
N ARG A 95 20.42 -7.82 4.52
CA ARG A 95 20.18 -6.83 5.57
C ARG A 95 21.26 -6.97 6.65
N GLN A 96 21.88 -5.86 7.04
CA GLN A 96 22.90 -5.87 8.08
C GLN A 96 22.27 -5.86 9.48
N THR A 97 23.00 -6.38 10.47
CA THR A 97 22.59 -6.30 11.88
C THR A 97 22.48 -4.82 12.29
N GLY A 98 21.35 -4.43 12.87
CA GLY A 98 21.07 -3.04 13.25
C GLY A 98 20.28 -2.23 12.22
N GLU A 99 20.23 -2.66 10.95
CA GLU A 99 19.39 -2.07 9.89
C GLU A 99 17.93 -2.56 9.99
N ILE A 100 17.34 -2.47 11.18
CA ILE A 100 15.95 -2.85 11.38
C ILE A 100 15.07 -1.70 10.91
N GLU A 101 14.44 -1.88 9.76
CA GLU A 101 13.29 -1.06 9.38
C GLU A 101 12.17 -1.38 10.37
N ASN A 102 11.68 -0.35 11.04
CA ASN A 102 10.57 -0.47 11.96
C ASN A 102 9.39 0.24 11.32
N GLN A 103 8.61 -0.51 10.54
CA GLN A 103 7.45 0.01 9.84
C GLN A 103 6.24 -0.07 10.75
N VAL A 104 5.37 0.92 10.64
CA VAL A 104 4.07 0.99 11.30
C VAL A 104 3.02 0.99 10.20
N LEU A 105 2.11 0.01 10.24
CA LEU A 105 1.00 -0.09 9.29
C LEU A 105 -0.24 0.56 9.89
N PHE A 106 -0.69 1.65 9.30
CA PHE A 106 -1.95 2.32 9.65
C PHE A 106 -3.05 1.84 8.71
N SER A 107 -4.18 1.40 9.28
CA SER A 107 -5.38 1.01 8.53
C SER A 107 -6.54 1.95 8.85
N PHE A 108 -7.37 2.25 7.87
CA PHE A 108 -8.48 3.20 7.96
C PHE A 108 -9.75 2.56 7.39
N SER A 109 -10.81 2.50 8.18
CA SER A 109 -12.14 2.08 7.70
C SER A 109 -12.95 3.25 7.15
N ASP A 110 -12.78 4.45 7.70
CA ASP A 110 -13.29 5.68 7.10
C ASP A 110 -12.33 6.10 5.98
N ILE A 111 -12.68 5.71 4.75
CA ILE A 111 -11.84 5.91 3.58
C ILE A 111 -11.70 7.41 3.28
N PRO A 112 -10.47 7.97 3.35
CA PRO A 112 -10.24 9.38 3.09
C PRO A 112 -10.67 9.81 1.67
N SER A 113 -10.95 11.10 1.51
CA SER A 113 -11.15 11.69 0.18
C SER A 113 -9.85 11.67 -0.61
N GLY A 114 -9.92 11.22 -1.85
CA GLY A 114 -8.76 11.07 -2.73
C GLY A 114 -9.15 10.50 -4.09
N ALA A 115 -8.15 10.19 -4.91
CA ALA A 115 -8.34 9.58 -6.22
C ALA A 115 -7.95 8.10 -6.19
N PHE A 116 -8.86 7.22 -6.60
CA PHE A 116 -8.54 5.80 -6.77
C PHE A 116 -7.78 5.57 -8.07
N MET A 117 -6.93 4.54 -8.06
CA MET A 117 -6.17 4.12 -9.23
C MET A 117 -5.97 2.60 -9.26
N ASP A 118 -5.82 2.10 -10.48
CA ASP A 118 -5.43 0.73 -10.76
C ASP A 118 -3.91 0.59 -10.56
N TYR A 119 -3.51 -0.19 -9.55
CA TYR A 119 -2.12 -0.39 -9.17
C TYR A 119 -1.30 -1.05 -10.29
N MET A 120 -1.90 -1.97 -11.04
CA MET A 120 -1.19 -2.66 -12.12
C MET A 120 -0.94 -1.70 -13.28
N ASN A 121 -1.94 -0.91 -13.66
CA ASN A 121 -1.76 0.09 -14.72
C ASN A 121 -0.87 1.26 -14.29
N TRP A 122 -0.79 1.57 -12.99
CA TRP A 122 0.15 2.56 -12.46
C TRP A 122 1.61 2.23 -12.80
N HIS A 123 1.99 0.95 -12.89
CA HIS A 123 3.33 0.55 -13.31
C HIS A 123 3.67 0.98 -14.75
N MET A 124 2.67 1.19 -15.61
CA MET A 124 2.92 1.76 -16.95
C MET A 124 3.53 3.17 -16.84
N VAL A 125 3.07 3.97 -15.87
CA VAL A 125 3.58 5.32 -15.61
C VAL A 125 4.98 5.24 -14.99
N LEU A 126 5.16 4.41 -13.97
CA LEU A 126 6.48 4.22 -13.35
C LEU A 126 7.55 3.78 -14.38
N ASN A 127 7.19 2.90 -15.31
CA ASN A 127 8.09 2.43 -16.37
C ASN A 127 8.29 3.46 -17.49
N SER A 128 7.31 4.33 -17.75
CA SER A 128 7.41 5.39 -18.77
C SER A 128 8.50 6.40 -18.42
N GLU A 129 8.66 6.72 -17.14
CA GLU A 129 9.72 7.61 -16.64
C GLU A 129 11.12 7.06 -16.88
N TYR A 130 11.29 5.75 -16.73
CA TYR A 130 12.56 5.10 -16.99
C TYR A 130 12.98 5.20 -18.47
N ASN A 131 12.00 5.29 -19.37
CA ASN A 131 12.20 5.28 -20.83
C ASN A 131 11.93 6.63 -21.50
N ASN A 132 11.73 7.71 -20.73
CA ASN A 132 11.39 9.06 -21.23
C ASN A 132 10.15 9.07 -22.15
N TYR A 133 9.19 8.18 -21.89
CA TYR A 133 8.01 7.97 -22.72
C TYR A 133 6.90 8.95 -22.32
N GLN A 134 6.28 9.63 -23.28
CA GLN A 134 5.11 10.46 -22.99
C GLN A 134 3.89 9.57 -22.67
N ILE A 135 3.21 9.86 -21.56
CA ILE A 135 2.07 9.07 -21.10
C ILE A 135 0.84 9.43 -21.95
N ALA A 136 0.40 8.50 -22.80
CA ALA A 136 -0.77 8.70 -23.65
C ALA A 136 -2.08 8.73 -22.85
N ASP A 137 -3.09 9.43 -23.37
CA ASP A 137 -4.44 9.51 -22.78
C ASP A 137 -5.08 8.14 -22.48
N ARG A 138 -4.77 7.14 -23.30
CA ARG A 138 -5.24 5.77 -23.08
C ARG A 138 -4.69 5.19 -21.77
N ALA A 139 -3.41 5.39 -21.49
CA ALA A 139 -2.78 4.93 -20.24
C ALA A 139 -3.40 5.64 -19.03
N ARG A 140 -3.60 6.96 -19.13
CA ARG A 140 -4.32 7.74 -18.11
C ARG A 140 -5.71 7.15 -17.81
N LYS A 141 -6.50 6.84 -18.84
CA LYS A 141 -7.83 6.23 -18.67
C LYS A 141 -7.78 4.84 -18.02
N MET A 142 -6.72 4.07 -18.26
CA MET A 142 -6.52 2.76 -17.63
C MET A 142 -6.15 2.87 -16.14
N VAL A 143 -5.38 3.90 -15.76
CA VAL A 143 -5.01 4.16 -14.37
C VAL A 143 -6.21 4.62 -13.56
N PHE A 144 -6.92 5.65 -14.01
CA PHE A 144 -7.98 6.31 -13.21
C PHE A 144 -9.39 5.81 -13.47
N ARG A 145 -9.64 5.11 -14.59
CA ARG A 145 -10.95 4.59 -14.99
C ARG A 145 -12.08 5.61 -14.73
N PRO A 146 -12.12 6.74 -15.47
CA PRO A 146 -12.93 7.91 -15.11
C PRO A 146 -14.45 7.65 -15.02
N SER A 147 -14.96 6.55 -15.58
CA SER A 147 -16.35 6.13 -15.45
C SER A 147 -16.67 5.38 -14.16
N TRP A 148 -15.67 5.06 -13.33
CA TRP A 148 -15.83 4.30 -12.09
C TRP A 148 -16.02 5.23 -10.90
N GLY A 149 -17.08 4.97 -10.12
CA GLY A 149 -17.26 5.60 -8.82
C GLY A 149 -16.49 4.88 -7.72
N LYS A 150 -16.52 5.45 -6.50
CA LYS A 150 -15.92 4.83 -5.29
C LYS A 150 -16.41 3.39 -5.09
N SER A 151 -17.72 3.13 -5.24
CA SER A 151 -18.31 1.80 -5.07
C SER A 151 -17.77 0.77 -6.08
N ASP A 152 -17.49 1.19 -7.32
CA ASP A 152 -16.91 0.32 -8.35
C ASP A 152 -15.48 -0.07 -8.00
N TRP A 153 -14.66 0.90 -7.55
CA TRP A 153 -13.31 0.65 -7.08
C TRP A 153 -13.26 -0.29 -5.88
N LEU A 154 -14.12 -0.07 -4.88
CA LEU A 154 -14.19 -0.94 -3.70
C LEU A 154 -14.68 -2.34 -4.06
N ARG A 155 -15.63 -2.47 -4.99
CA ARG A 155 -16.06 -3.77 -5.52
C ARG A 155 -14.92 -4.46 -6.29
N TYR A 156 -14.13 -3.71 -7.04
CA TYR A 156 -12.98 -4.24 -7.77
C TYR A 156 -11.89 -4.74 -6.83
N ALA A 157 -11.52 -3.95 -5.81
CA ALA A 157 -10.54 -4.34 -4.78
C ALA A 157 -10.96 -5.64 -4.05
N ARG A 158 -12.25 -5.77 -3.68
CA ARG A 158 -12.75 -7.01 -3.04
C ARG A 158 -12.60 -8.25 -3.91
N ARG A 159 -12.77 -8.10 -5.22
CA ARG A 159 -12.70 -9.22 -6.18
C ARG A 159 -11.28 -9.50 -6.67
N ASN A 160 -10.39 -8.53 -6.55
CA ASN A 160 -9.04 -8.58 -7.07
C ASN A 160 -8.11 -8.00 -5.99
N PRO A 161 -7.68 -8.81 -5.02
CA PRO A 161 -6.64 -8.40 -4.09
C PRO A 161 -5.41 -7.87 -4.83
N HIS A 162 -4.67 -6.95 -4.21
CA HIS A 162 -3.44 -6.38 -4.74
C HIS A 162 -3.64 -5.53 -6.02
N SER A 163 -4.80 -4.90 -6.21
CA SER A 163 -5.12 -4.22 -7.49
C SER A 163 -5.44 -2.73 -7.39
N VAL A 164 -5.76 -2.20 -6.21
CA VAL A 164 -6.24 -0.81 -6.06
C VAL A 164 -5.38 -0.03 -5.08
N GLN A 165 -5.03 1.19 -5.49
CA GLN A 165 -4.52 2.22 -4.60
C GLN A 165 -5.47 3.41 -4.53
N LEU A 166 -5.43 4.10 -3.41
CA LEU A 166 -6.02 5.41 -3.20
C LEU A 166 -4.87 6.40 -3.00
N VAL A 167 -4.89 7.51 -3.71
CA VAL A 167 -3.98 8.63 -3.47
C VAL A 167 -4.68 9.78 -2.80
N VAL A 168 -4.01 10.36 -1.79
CA VAL A 168 -4.53 11.46 -0.98
C VAL A 168 -3.46 12.56 -0.85
N PRO A 169 -3.84 13.83 -0.65
CA PRO A 169 -2.88 14.91 -0.43
C PRO A 169 -2.20 14.81 0.94
N GLU A 170 -2.95 14.35 1.93
CA GLU A 170 -2.53 14.24 3.32
C GLU A 170 -3.31 13.14 4.03
N LEU A 171 -2.76 12.64 5.14
CA LEU A 171 -3.34 11.57 5.92
C LEU A 171 -3.29 11.91 7.40
N ASP A 172 -4.46 11.94 8.05
CA ASP A 172 -4.55 12.13 9.49
C ASP A 172 -4.40 10.79 10.21
N LEU A 173 -3.22 10.51 10.75
CA LEU A 173 -2.92 9.24 11.41
C LEU A 173 -3.76 9.03 12.67
N ARG A 174 -4.31 10.09 13.26
CA ARG A 174 -5.20 9.99 14.45
C ARG A 174 -6.52 9.30 14.13
N LYS A 175 -6.93 9.28 12.86
CA LYS A 175 -8.16 8.62 12.37
C LYS A 175 -7.97 7.14 12.05
N THR A 176 -6.78 6.59 12.29
CA THR A 176 -6.54 5.16 12.06
C THR A 176 -7.42 4.31 12.95
N THR A 177 -7.95 3.23 12.39
CA THR A 177 -8.79 2.28 13.13
C THR A 177 -8.01 1.10 13.66
N ARG A 178 -6.91 0.73 12.98
CA ARG A 178 -6.04 -0.38 13.37
C ARG A 178 -4.60 -0.09 13.01
N ILE A 179 -3.70 -0.36 13.95
CA ILE A 179 -2.26 -0.18 13.76
C ILE A 179 -1.57 -1.53 13.94
N TRP A 180 -0.71 -1.91 13.00
CA TRP A 180 0.20 -3.05 13.19
C TRP A 180 1.64 -2.60 13.30
N VAL A 181 2.34 -3.24 14.24
CA VAL A 181 3.76 -3.00 14.49
C VAL A 181 4.55 -4.30 14.55
N ARG A 182 5.86 -4.16 14.40
CA ARG A 182 6.80 -5.28 14.42
C ARG A 182 6.95 -5.94 15.79
N ASN A 183 6.99 -5.15 16.86
CA ASN A 183 7.35 -5.63 18.20
C ASN A 183 6.74 -4.73 19.30
N ILE A 184 6.80 -5.23 20.55
CA ILE A 184 6.23 -4.58 21.72
C ILE A 184 6.87 -3.21 21.99
N GLN A 185 8.17 -3.03 21.74
CA GLN A 185 8.82 -1.73 21.93
C GLN A 185 8.22 -0.66 21.02
N THR A 186 7.95 -0.98 19.75
CA THR A 186 7.28 -0.09 18.82
C THR A 186 5.86 0.24 19.29
N GLN A 187 5.14 -0.75 19.82
CA GLN A 187 3.81 -0.55 20.39
C GLN A 187 3.85 0.47 21.52
N LEU A 188 4.70 0.26 22.53
CA LEU A 188 4.84 1.15 23.69
C LEU A 188 5.22 2.58 23.27
N ASN A 189 6.10 2.72 22.27
CA ASN A 189 6.50 4.03 21.74
C ASN A 189 5.34 4.78 21.05
N LEU A 190 4.43 4.07 20.39
CA LEU A 190 3.27 4.68 19.75
C LEU A 190 2.16 4.99 20.76
N GLU A 191 1.95 4.12 21.74
CA GLU A 191 1.01 4.35 22.84
C GLU A 191 1.40 5.59 23.65
N SER A 192 2.69 5.81 23.93
CA SER A 192 3.17 6.96 24.69
C SER A 192 2.93 8.31 24.01
N VAL A 193 2.77 8.33 22.68
CA VAL A 193 2.45 9.54 21.90
C VAL A 193 0.95 9.65 21.57
N GLY A 194 0.12 8.74 22.08
CA GLY A 194 -1.34 8.83 22.04
C GLY A 194 -2.06 7.90 21.04
N PHE A 195 -1.34 7.06 20.30
CA PHE A 195 -1.98 6.06 19.44
C PHE A 195 -2.66 4.94 20.25
N ARG A 196 -3.68 4.32 19.65
CA ARG A 196 -4.46 3.22 20.24
C ARG A 196 -4.70 2.14 19.19
N ASN A 197 -5.28 1.01 19.61
CA ASN A 197 -5.61 -0.14 18.75
C ASN A 197 -4.38 -0.68 18.00
N ILE A 198 -3.29 -0.87 18.76
CA ILE A 198 -2.00 -1.32 18.25
C ILE A 198 -1.85 -2.81 18.51
N GLU A 199 -1.51 -3.56 17.47
CA GLU A 199 -1.24 -4.99 17.55
C GLU A 199 0.19 -5.28 17.07
N VAL A 200 0.91 -6.12 17.81
CA VAL A 200 2.16 -6.71 17.33
C VAL A 200 1.80 -7.80 16.33
N ARG A 201 2.04 -7.57 15.04
CA ARG A 201 1.65 -8.51 13.99
C ARG A 201 2.68 -8.65 12.89
N ARG A 202 3.01 -9.90 12.58
CA ARG A 202 3.90 -10.28 11.49
C ARG A 202 3.11 -10.63 10.23
N VAL A 203 3.55 -10.10 9.11
CA VAL A 203 3.09 -10.51 7.78
C VAL A 203 4.16 -11.44 7.17
N PRO A 204 3.76 -12.59 6.60
CA PRO A 204 4.69 -13.47 5.89
C PRO A 204 5.45 -12.73 4.80
N VAL A 205 6.73 -13.06 4.63
CA VAL A 205 7.52 -12.57 3.49
C VAL A 205 7.40 -13.62 2.40
N SER A 206 6.81 -13.26 1.27
CA SER A 206 6.84 -14.11 0.07
C SER A 206 8.30 -14.29 -0.34
N SER A 207 8.77 -15.54 -0.40
CA SER A 207 10.01 -15.87 -1.10
C SER A 207 9.77 -15.66 -2.60
N TYR A 208 10.64 -14.88 -3.25
CA TYR A 208 10.75 -14.93 -4.70
C TYR A 208 11.35 -16.25 -5.14
#